data_AF-A0A4P5W193-F1
#
_entry.id   AF-A0A4P5W193-F1
#
_cell.length_a   1.000
_cell.length_b   1.000
_cell.length_c   1.000
_cell.angle_alpha   90.00
_cell.angle_beta   90.00
_cell.angle_gamma   90.00
#
_symmetry.space_group_name_H-M   'P 1'
#
loop_
_entity.id
_entity.type
_entity.pdbx_description
1 polymer ?
#
loop_
_entity_poly.entity_id
_entity_poly.type
_entity_poly.pdbx_seq_one_letter_code
_entity_poly.pdbx_strand_id
1 'polypeptide(L)'
;MDTWVIVLGGPHGANGQALELAGQVGGGARTLTMGLGPHASTRGGAVRVPVDRGTAPTLLLGIFHALARDPDATVVVVPGNLELEASDWLLEAIDAAVGSAEDAVSTVRLVAAESPSCLTTRRWLVPMYWGGEPWPLVHSVFRGGEVEVDQMTRLGALADTGILVAHGWTLATLIRERRYAWFQALRRSVWEPDHVDAAFSALETVDLFTDVLLPSLDQLRLVAARPHDDAPEFVVLPSRSRSPAWGEEGPAVA
;
A
#
# COMPACT_ATOMS: atom_id res chain seq x y z
N MET A 1 -11.18 17.66 1.74
CA MET A 1 -10.52 16.43 1.28
C MET A 1 -10.89 15.35 2.27
N ASP A 2 -11.69 14.39 1.83
CA ASP A 2 -12.10 13.25 2.64
C ASP A 2 -11.00 12.19 2.63
N THR A 3 -10.76 11.58 3.79
CA THR A 3 -9.92 10.38 3.91
C THR A 3 -10.80 9.13 3.80
N TRP A 4 -10.43 8.24 2.90
CA TRP A 4 -11.08 6.94 2.69
C TRP A 4 -10.15 5.81 3.13
N VAL A 5 -10.62 4.94 4.03
CA VAL A 5 -9.90 3.73 4.40
C VAL A 5 -10.45 2.55 3.60
N ILE A 6 -9.66 2.01 2.69
CA ILE A 6 -10.02 0.84 1.90
C ILE A 6 -9.40 -0.40 2.54
N VAL A 7 -10.25 -1.26 3.08
CA VAL A 7 -9.83 -2.55 3.66
C VAL A 7 -9.92 -3.63 2.58
N LEU A 8 -8.80 -4.21 2.19
CA LEU A 8 -8.72 -5.27 1.17
C LEU A 8 -8.91 -6.65 1.82
N GLY A 9 -10.15 -7.09 1.91
CA GLY A 9 -10.52 -8.38 2.49
C GLY A 9 -10.11 -9.59 1.65
N GLY A 10 -9.60 -10.62 2.33
CA GLY A 10 -9.29 -11.92 1.73
C GLY A 10 -10.52 -12.86 1.66
N PRO A 11 -10.39 -14.01 0.96
CA PRO A 11 -11.47 -14.99 0.78
C PRO A 11 -12.01 -15.61 2.09
N HIS A 12 -11.29 -15.46 3.21
CA HIS A 12 -11.60 -16.11 4.47
C HIS A 12 -12.17 -15.18 5.55
N GLY A 13 -12.48 -13.91 5.23
CA GLY A 13 -13.24 -13.04 6.13
C GLY A 13 -12.55 -12.61 7.43
N ALA A 14 -11.27 -12.95 7.63
CA ALA A 14 -10.48 -12.50 8.76
C ALA A 14 -10.02 -11.05 8.53
N ASN A 15 -10.91 -10.08 8.80
CA ASN A 15 -10.62 -8.65 8.69
C ASN A 15 -10.69 -7.92 10.04
N GLY A 16 -10.72 -8.63 11.17
CA GLY A 16 -11.00 -8.05 12.48
C GLY A 16 -10.07 -6.90 12.85
N GLN A 17 -8.76 -7.16 12.89
CA GLN A 17 -7.73 -6.16 13.21
C GLN A 17 -7.68 -5.04 12.16
N ALA A 18 -7.83 -5.37 10.88
CA ALA A 18 -7.85 -4.38 9.79
C ALA A 18 -9.05 -3.42 9.90
N LEU A 19 -10.23 -3.91 10.28
CA LEU A 19 -11.43 -3.10 10.50
C LEU A 19 -11.34 -2.28 11.78
N GLU A 20 -10.75 -2.83 12.84
CA GLU A 20 -10.47 -2.09 14.07
C GLU A 20 -9.52 -0.92 13.80
N LEU A 21 -8.40 -1.18 13.14
CA LEU A 21 -7.47 -0.14 12.69
C LEU A 21 -8.18 0.89 11.83
N ALA A 22 -8.96 0.46 10.83
CA ALA A 22 -9.70 1.36 9.95
C ALA A 22 -10.68 2.27 10.70
N GLY A 23 -11.30 1.79 11.79
CA GLY A 23 -12.19 2.59 12.64
C GLY A 23 -11.47 3.65 13.46
N GLN A 24 -10.16 3.53 13.64
CA GLN A 24 -9.33 4.44 14.44
C GLN A 24 -8.59 5.48 13.58
N VAL A 25 -8.45 5.24 12.26
CA VAL A 25 -7.81 6.20 11.35
C VAL A 25 -8.64 7.49 11.24
N GLY A 26 -8.07 8.61 11.68
CA GLY A 26 -8.48 9.96 11.28
C GLY A 26 -9.85 10.45 11.72
N GLY A 27 -10.44 9.96 12.83
CA GLY A 27 -11.60 10.56 13.56
C GLY A 27 -12.92 10.82 12.79
N GLY A 28 -12.94 10.55 11.49
CA GLY A 28 -14.02 10.86 10.54
C GLY A 28 -13.77 10.28 9.14
N ALA A 29 -12.77 9.39 9.00
CA ALA A 29 -12.51 8.70 7.75
C ALA A 29 -13.69 7.79 7.38
N ARG A 30 -13.92 7.64 6.08
CA ARG A 30 -14.95 6.73 5.56
C ARG A 30 -14.32 5.38 5.24
N THR A 31 -14.86 4.31 5.81
CA THR A 31 -14.35 2.96 5.56
C THR A 31 -15.08 2.30 4.40
N LEU A 32 -14.31 1.71 3.49
CA LEU A 32 -14.77 0.89 2.38
C LEU A 32 -14.12 -0.50 2.45
N THR A 33 -14.90 -1.55 2.67
CA THR A 33 -14.39 -2.92 2.66
C THR A 33 -14.57 -3.56 1.29
N MET A 34 -13.48 -4.02 0.68
CA MET A 34 -13.50 -4.79 -0.57
C MET A 34 -13.35 -6.27 -0.23
N GLY A 35 -14.20 -7.16 -0.74
CA GLY A 35 -14.07 -8.58 -0.38
C GLY A 35 -14.76 -9.55 -1.32
N LEU A 36 -14.27 -10.80 -1.33
CA LEU A 36 -14.81 -11.91 -2.10
C LEU A 36 -16.09 -12.46 -1.45
N GLY A 37 -17.10 -12.76 -2.26
CA GLY A 37 -18.25 -13.58 -1.82
C GLY A 37 -19.60 -13.27 -2.47
N PRO A 38 -20.61 -14.13 -2.26
CA PRO A 38 -21.98 -13.93 -2.76
C PRO A 38 -22.79 -12.92 -1.93
N HIS A 39 -22.29 -12.50 -0.76
CA HIS A 39 -23.01 -11.70 0.23
C HIS A 39 -22.16 -10.59 0.84
N ALA A 40 -21.54 -9.73 0.03
CA ALA A 40 -21.08 -8.44 0.56
C ALA A 40 -22.32 -7.71 1.10
N SER A 41 -22.43 -7.60 2.42
CA SER A 41 -23.65 -7.07 3.04
C SER A 41 -23.83 -5.61 2.60
N THR A 42 -25.02 -5.27 2.10
CA THR A 42 -25.38 -3.92 1.65
C THR A 42 -25.49 -2.90 2.79
N ARG A 43 -25.18 -3.29 4.03
CA ARG A 43 -25.17 -2.40 5.19
C ARG A 43 -23.71 -2.11 5.58
N GLY A 44 -23.23 -0.93 5.21
CA GLY A 44 -22.02 -0.34 5.81
C GLY A 44 -20.76 -0.30 4.93
N GLY A 45 -20.84 0.25 3.70
CA GLY A 45 -19.62 0.58 2.96
C GLY A 45 -18.80 -0.64 2.52
N ALA A 46 -19.45 -1.70 2.03
CA ALA A 46 -18.76 -2.87 1.47
C ALA A 46 -19.00 -3.00 -0.04
N VAL A 47 -17.98 -3.42 -0.79
CA VAL A 47 -18.05 -3.68 -2.23
C VAL A 47 -17.65 -5.13 -2.50
N ARG A 48 -18.51 -5.81 -3.24
CA ARG A 48 -18.31 -7.20 -3.66
C ARG A 48 -17.26 -7.28 -4.76
N VAL A 49 -16.32 -8.20 -4.59
CA VAL A 49 -15.44 -8.67 -5.66
C VAL A 49 -15.91 -10.07 -6.07
N PRO A 50 -16.27 -10.30 -7.35
CA PRO A 50 -16.91 -11.54 -7.78
C PRO A 50 -15.92 -12.70 -7.97
N VAL A 51 -14.68 -12.40 -8.33
CA VAL A 51 -13.59 -13.38 -8.51
C VAL A 51 -12.27 -12.76 -8.08
N ASP A 52 -11.41 -13.55 -7.45
CA ASP A 52 -10.09 -13.10 -7.05
C ASP A 52 -9.20 -12.90 -8.29
N ARG A 53 -8.80 -11.65 -8.51
CA ARG A 53 -7.88 -11.22 -9.56
C ARG A 53 -6.66 -10.50 -8.97
N GLY A 54 -6.39 -10.72 -7.69
CA GLY A 54 -5.32 -10.05 -6.96
C GLY A 54 -5.74 -8.69 -6.39
N THR A 55 -4.77 -8.03 -5.78
CA THR A 55 -4.96 -6.82 -4.98
C THR A 55 -5.12 -5.57 -5.84
N ALA A 56 -4.47 -5.49 -7.01
CA ALA A 56 -4.52 -4.32 -7.87
C ALA A 56 -5.92 -4.00 -8.43
N PRO A 57 -6.64 -4.93 -9.11
CA PRO A 57 -7.96 -4.62 -9.66
C PRO A 57 -9.01 -4.41 -8.56
N THR A 58 -8.89 -5.14 -7.45
CA THR A 58 -9.73 -4.95 -6.26
C THR A 58 -9.58 -3.55 -5.69
N LEU A 59 -8.34 -3.10 -5.49
CA LEU A 59 -8.07 -1.76 -5.00
C LEU A 59 -8.54 -0.70 -5.99
N LEU A 60 -8.32 -0.88 -7.30
CA LEU A 60 -8.74 0.08 -8.32
C LEU A 60 -10.26 0.34 -8.29
N LEU A 61 -11.07 -0.72 -8.13
CA LEU A 61 -12.52 -0.56 -7.95
C LEU A 61 -12.84 0.26 -6.70
N GLY A 62 -12.18 -0.04 -5.57
CA GLY A 62 -12.36 0.71 -4.32
C GLY A 62 -11.97 2.19 -4.45
N ILE A 63 -10.86 2.48 -5.12
CA ILE A 63 -10.40 3.84 -5.41
C ILE A 63 -11.47 4.59 -6.22
N PHE A 64 -12.02 3.98 -7.27
CA PHE A 64 -13.06 4.65 -8.05
C PHE A 64 -14.35 4.90 -7.27
N HIS A 65 -14.69 4.04 -6.30
CA HIS A 65 -15.81 4.32 -5.39
C HIS A 65 -15.56 5.49 -4.45
N ALA A 66 -14.32 5.69 -4.00
CA ALA A 66 -13.92 6.85 -3.22
C ALA A 66 -13.94 8.12 -4.10
N LEU A 67 -13.28 8.06 -5.26
CA LEU A 67 -13.16 9.18 -6.22
C LEU A 67 -14.51 9.63 -6.81
N ALA A 68 -15.48 8.72 -6.95
CA ALA A 68 -16.83 9.08 -7.39
C ALA A 68 -17.59 9.95 -6.38
N ARG A 69 -17.15 9.96 -5.10
CA ARG A 69 -17.74 10.77 -4.02
C ARG A 69 -16.92 12.01 -3.71
N ASP A 70 -15.60 11.88 -3.70
CA ASP A 70 -14.66 12.98 -3.55
C ASP A 70 -13.51 12.82 -4.56
N PRO A 71 -13.47 13.62 -5.64
CA PRO A 71 -12.41 13.57 -6.65
C PRO A 71 -11.00 13.81 -6.10
N ASP A 72 -10.89 14.46 -4.94
CA ASP A 72 -9.62 14.79 -4.29
C ASP A 72 -9.30 13.82 -3.13
N ALA A 73 -10.03 12.69 -3.02
CA ALA A 73 -9.90 11.76 -1.90
C ALA A 73 -8.46 11.29 -1.65
N THR A 74 -8.06 11.33 -0.38
CA THR A 74 -6.90 10.57 0.10
C THR A 74 -7.35 9.18 0.49
N VAL A 75 -6.60 8.16 0.06
CA VAL A 75 -6.89 6.75 0.28
C VAL A 75 -5.83 6.15 1.18
N VAL A 76 -6.27 5.58 2.31
CA VAL A 76 -5.49 4.70 3.17
C VAL A 76 -5.90 3.27 2.81
N VAL A 77 -4.98 2.44 2.39
CA VAL A 77 -5.25 1.03 2.09
C VAL A 77 -4.72 0.17 3.22
N VAL A 78 -5.59 -0.68 3.76
CA VAL A 78 -5.25 -1.60 4.84
C VAL A 78 -5.45 -3.03 4.33
N PRO A 79 -4.44 -3.91 4.42
CA PRO A 79 -4.63 -5.31 4.06
C PRO A 79 -5.58 -5.97 5.05
N GLY A 80 -6.55 -6.75 4.56
CA GLY A 80 -7.52 -7.42 5.43
C GLY A 80 -6.88 -8.43 6.37
N ASN A 81 -5.81 -9.09 5.93
CA ASN A 81 -5.03 -10.05 6.70
C ASN A 81 -3.93 -9.39 7.55
N LEU A 82 -4.09 -8.12 7.92
CA LEU A 82 -3.17 -7.44 8.81
C LEU A 82 -3.14 -8.18 10.15
N GLU A 83 -1.95 -8.65 10.55
CA GLU A 83 -1.67 -9.28 11.84
C GLU A 83 -0.92 -8.29 12.76
N LEU A 84 -1.37 -7.05 12.77
CA LEU A 84 -0.83 -5.98 13.62
C LEU A 84 -1.97 -5.40 14.44
N GLU A 85 -1.77 -5.36 15.76
CA GLU A 85 -2.66 -4.64 16.66
C GLU A 85 -2.56 -3.14 16.37
N ALA A 86 -3.71 -2.45 16.45
CA ALA A 86 -3.75 -1.02 16.32
C ALA A 86 -3.05 -0.39 17.54
N SER A 87 -1.84 0.09 17.32
CA SER A 87 -1.02 0.77 18.32
C SER A 87 -0.97 2.27 18.02
N ASP A 88 -0.76 3.07 19.06
CA ASP A 88 -0.67 4.53 18.92
C ASP A 88 0.38 4.94 17.90
N TRP A 89 1.56 4.29 17.90
CA TRP A 89 2.62 4.58 16.94
C TRP A 89 2.27 4.22 15.48
N LEU A 90 1.46 3.19 15.26
CA LEU A 90 1.00 2.83 13.91
C LEU A 90 -0.03 3.86 13.42
N LEU A 91 -0.95 4.27 14.28
CA LEU A 91 -1.94 5.29 13.99
C LEU A 91 -1.28 6.64 13.70
N GLU A 92 -0.33 7.06 14.52
CA GLU A 92 0.44 8.29 14.30
C GLU A 92 1.19 8.27 12.98
N ALA A 93 1.78 7.13 12.60
CA ALA A 93 2.44 6.99 11.30
C ALA A 93 1.43 7.10 10.13
N ILE A 94 0.25 6.49 10.25
CA ILE A 94 -0.81 6.63 9.25
C ILE A 94 -1.29 8.09 9.17
N ASP A 95 -1.54 8.74 10.30
CA ASP A 95 -2.00 10.13 10.36
C ASP A 95 -0.95 11.09 9.80
N ALA A 96 0.34 10.85 10.07
CA ALA A 96 1.44 11.61 9.48
C ALA A 96 1.51 11.41 7.94
N ALA A 97 1.26 10.19 7.47
CA ALA A 97 1.20 9.89 6.04
C ALA A 97 0.01 10.57 5.34
N VAL A 98 -1.12 10.73 6.04
CA VAL A 98 -2.32 11.44 5.57
C VAL A 98 -2.11 12.95 5.59
N GLY A 99 -1.54 13.50 6.68
CA GLY A 99 -1.41 14.94 6.92
C GLY A 99 -0.36 15.66 6.06
N SER A 100 0.53 14.92 5.39
CA SER A 100 1.57 15.48 4.51
C SER A 100 0.97 15.88 3.15
N ALA A 101 0.52 17.15 3.05
CA ALA A 101 -0.15 17.67 1.86
C ALA A 101 0.79 18.01 0.69
N GLU A 102 2.07 18.30 0.94
CA GLU A 102 2.95 18.95 -0.04
C GLU A 102 3.39 18.04 -1.21
N ASP A 103 3.35 16.71 -1.06
CA ASP A 103 3.76 15.75 -2.12
C ASP A 103 2.66 14.73 -2.50
N ALA A 104 1.42 14.94 -2.06
CA ALA A 104 0.39 13.90 -2.04
C ALA A 104 -0.07 13.42 -3.44
N VAL A 105 0.10 14.23 -4.49
CA VAL A 105 -0.48 13.97 -5.82
C VAL A 105 0.39 13.06 -6.70
N SER A 106 1.67 12.84 -6.34
CA SER A 106 2.59 12.02 -7.15
C SER A 106 3.39 10.99 -6.36
N THR A 107 3.11 10.83 -5.06
CA THR A 107 3.81 9.86 -4.21
C THR A 107 2.85 8.88 -3.57
N VAL A 108 3.35 7.66 -3.32
CA VAL A 108 2.68 6.64 -2.52
C VAL A 108 3.50 6.44 -1.26
N ARG A 109 2.88 6.62 -0.10
CA ARG A 109 3.52 6.45 1.19
C ARG A 109 3.24 5.05 1.70
N LEU A 110 4.28 4.28 1.97
CA LEU A 110 4.19 2.96 2.59
C LEU A 110 4.49 3.11 4.07
N VAL A 111 3.58 2.60 4.91
CA VAL A 111 3.81 2.56 6.35
C VAL A 111 4.61 1.30 6.65
N ALA A 112 5.78 1.45 7.28
CA ALA A 112 6.71 0.35 7.53
C ALA A 112 7.16 0.34 8.99
N ALA A 113 7.25 -0.84 9.59
CA ALA A 113 7.55 -1.02 11.01
C ALA A 113 9.05 -1.28 11.24
N GLU A 114 9.60 -0.74 12.33
CA GLU A 114 11.02 -0.85 12.67
C GLU A 114 11.39 -2.22 13.29
N SER A 115 10.45 -2.89 13.98
CA SER A 115 10.76 -4.10 14.74
C SER A 115 10.53 -5.41 13.95
N PRO A 116 11.57 -6.25 13.75
CA PRO A 116 11.46 -7.60 13.21
C PRO A 116 10.77 -8.61 14.14
N SER A 117 10.72 -8.34 15.45
CA SER A 117 10.45 -9.37 16.45
C SER A 117 8.98 -9.83 16.49
N CYS A 118 8.09 -9.13 15.79
CA CYS A 118 6.65 -9.40 15.82
C CYS A 118 6.07 -9.80 14.46
N LEU A 119 6.87 -9.86 13.40
CA LEU A 119 6.34 -10.03 12.04
C LEU A 119 7.06 -11.12 11.26
N THR A 120 6.30 -12.10 10.77
CA THR A 120 6.67 -12.89 9.59
C THR A 120 6.61 -11.99 8.36
N THR A 121 7.48 -10.97 8.32
CA THR A 121 7.40 -9.95 7.29
C THR A 121 7.65 -10.58 5.92
N ARG A 122 6.76 -10.27 4.98
CA ARG A 122 6.89 -10.74 3.60
C ARG A 122 7.95 -9.95 2.84
N ARG A 123 8.26 -8.72 3.28
CA ARG A 123 9.16 -7.79 2.59
C ARG A 123 9.88 -6.85 3.55
N TRP A 124 11.13 -6.58 3.25
CA TRP A 124 11.96 -5.55 3.87
C TRP A 124 12.15 -4.38 2.90
N LEU A 125 11.99 -3.16 3.41
CA LEU A 125 12.08 -1.92 2.65
C LEU A 125 13.28 -1.11 3.15
N VAL A 126 14.27 -0.88 2.29
CA VAL A 126 15.47 -0.11 2.65
C VAL A 126 15.25 1.36 2.28
N PRO A 127 15.35 2.31 3.23
CA PRO A 127 15.20 3.73 2.96
C PRO A 127 16.42 4.34 2.24
N MET A 128 16.19 5.37 1.42
CA MET A 128 17.20 6.32 0.96
C MET A 128 16.76 7.74 1.32
N TYR A 129 17.60 8.42 2.08
CA TYR A 129 17.39 9.81 2.48
C TYR A 129 17.96 10.78 1.45
N TRP A 130 17.13 11.71 1.00
CA TRP A 130 17.57 12.91 0.28
C TRP A 130 17.33 14.13 1.16
N GLY A 131 18.32 15.02 1.24
CA GLY A 131 18.23 16.20 2.09
C GLY A 131 17.04 17.09 1.68
N GLY A 132 16.18 17.41 2.65
CA GLY A 132 15.03 18.31 2.47
C GLY A 132 13.69 17.61 2.26
N GLU A 133 13.65 16.29 2.02
CA GLU A 133 12.40 15.55 1.89
C GLU A 133 11.88 15.11 3.28
N PRO A 134 10.57 15.21 3.56
CA PRO A 134 10.02 14.78 4.85
C PRO A 134 10.06 13.27 5.04
N TRP A 135 10.08 12.50 3.94
CA TRP A 135 10.03 11.04 3.95
C TRP A 135 11.11 10.45 3.03
N PRO A 136 11.85 9.42 3.46
CA PRO A 136 12.83 8.76 2.61
C PRO A 136 12.15 8.00 1.47
N LEU A 137 12.88 7.87 0.37
CA LEU A 137 12.53 7.01 -0.76
C LEU A 137 12.72 5.54 -0.42
N VAL A 138 11.94 4.66 -1.05
CA VAL A 138 12.27 3.23 -1.08
C VAL A 138 13.46 3.03 -2.02
N HIS A 139 14.60 2.64 -1.47
CA HIS A 139 15.79 2.32 -2.26
C HIS A 139 15.70 0.93 -2.88
N SER A 140 15.42 -0.06 -2.03
CA SER A 140 15.51 -1.48 -2.34
C SER A 140 14.46 -2.24 -1.55
N VAL A 141 14.01 -3.35 -2.12
CA VAL A 141 13.05 -4.27 -1.51
C VAL A 141 13.63 -5.68 -1.50
N PHE A 142 13.59 -6.34 -0.36
CA PHE A 142 14.01 -7.74 -0.20
C PHE A 142 12.82 -8.58 0.25
N ARG A 143 12.67 -9.82 -0.23
CA ARG A 143 11.61 -10.68 0.29
C ARG A 143 12.01 -11.24 1.66
N GLY A 144 11.00 -11.51 2.48
CA GLY A 144 11.18 -12.20 3.75
C GLY A 144 11.84 -13.56 3.53
N GLY A 145 12.87 -13.86 4.32
CA GLY A 145 13.63 -15.12 4.24
C GLY A 145 14.75 -15.13 3.20
N GLU A 146 14.89 -14.12 2.33
CA GLU A 146 16.04 -14.01 1.41
C GLU A 146 17.29 -13.47 2.11
N VAL A 147 17.11 -12.69 3.18
CA VAL A 147 18.19 -12.05 3.92
C VAL A 147 17.97 -12.19 5.41
N GLU A 148 19.06 -12.38 6.16
CA GLU A 148 19.02 -12.45 7.63
C GLU A 148 18.49 -11.14 8.22
N VAL A 149 17.68 -11.27 9.28
CA VAL A 149 17.10 -10.13 10.00
C VAL A 149 18.18 -9.18 10.48
N ASP A 150 19.27 -9.69 11.05
CA ASP A 150 20.38 -8.85 11.54
C ASP A 150 21.02 -8.02 10.42
N GLN A 151 21.09 -8.57 9.20
CA GLN A 151 21.60 -7.83 8.06
C GLN A 151 20.61 -6.74 7.63
N MET A 152 19.31 -7.02 7.64
CA MET A 152 18.27 -6.01 7.36
C MET A 152 18.27 -4.89 8.40
N THR A 153 18.38 -5.22 9.68
CA THR A 153 18.51 -4.25 10.77
C THR A 153 19.74 -3.36 10.59
N ARG A 154 20.91 -3.92 10.26
CA ARG A 154 22.13 -3.14 9.98
C ARG A 154 21.99 -2.18 8.80
N LEU A 155 21.11 -2.49 7.86
CA LEU A 155 20.82 -1.63 6.70
C LEU A 155 19.76 -0.57 7.01
N GLY A 156 19.23 -0.53 8.23
CA GLY A 156 18.11 0.34 8.59
C GLY A 156 16.83 0.00 7.82
N ALA A 157 16.67 -1.27 7.41
CA ALA A 157 15.50 -1.71 6.69
C ALA A 157 14.26 -1.78 7.60
N LEU A 158 13.11 -1.43 7.05
CA LEU A 158 11.82 -1.48 7.74
C LEU A 158 10.99 -2.66 7.21
N ALA A 159 10.24 -3.32 8.09
CA ALA A 159 9.31 -4.36 7.72
C ALA A 159 8.06 -3.76 7.07
N ASP A 160 7.69 -4.25 5.89
CA ASP A 160 6.47 -3.82 5.19
C ASP A 160 5.21 -4.25 5.95
N THR A 161 4.35 -3.30 6.31
CA THR A 161 3.04 -3.59 6.94
C THR A 161 1.95 -3.90 5.91
N GLY A 162 2.20 -3.59 4.63
CA GLY A 162 1.21 -3.61 3.56
C GLY A 162 0.24 -2.42 3.56
N ILE A 163 0.32 -1.53 4.55
CA ILE A 163 -0.47 -0.30 4.61
C ILE A 163 0.16 0.75 3.72
N LEU A 164 -0.66 1.40 2.89
CA LEU A 164 -0.23 2.52 2.07
C LEU A 164 -1.20 3.68 2.13
N VAL A 165 -0.69 4.88 1.90
CA VAL A 165 -1.45 6.13 1.87
C VAL A 165 -1.06 6.91 0.63
N ALA A 166 -2.05 7.34 -0.14
CA ALA A 166 -1.83 8.15 -1.32
C ALA A 166 -3.11 8.89 -1.72
N HIS A 167 -2.98 9.90 -2.56
CA HIS A 167 -4.14 10.43 -3.27
C HIS A 167 -4.72 9.37 -4.22
N GLY A 168 -6.06 9.29 -4.32
CA GLY A 168 -6.74 8.25 -5.08
C GLY A 168 -6.32 8.22 -6.56
N TRP A 169 -6.14 9.39 -7.18
CA TRP A 169 -5.67 9.46 -8.57
C TRP A 169 -4.22 9.02 -8.75
N THR A 170 -3.36 9.15 -7.74
CA THR A 170 -1.97 8.68 -7.80
C THR A 170 -1.95 7.16 -8.01
N LEU A 171 -2.64 6.43 -7.15
CA LEU A 171 -2.75 4.96 -7.24
C LEU A 171 -3.46 4.52 -8.52
N ALA A 172 -4.57 5.18 -8.89
CA ALA A 172 -5.29 4.86 -10.11
C ALA A 172 -4.42 5.07 -11.36
N THR A 173 -3.57 6.10 -11.37
CA THR A 173 -2.66 6.41 -12.48
C THR A 173 -1.56 5.37 -12.60
N LEU A 174 -0.94 4.95 -11.49
CA LEU A 174 0.06 3.86 -11.49
C LEU A 174 -0.50 2.56 -12.08
N ILE A 175 -1.75 2.21 -11.73
CA ILE A 175 -2.43 1.04 -12.29
C ILE A 175 -2.75 1.28 -13.78
N ARG A 176 -3.23 2.46 -14.14
CA ARG A 176 -3.58 2.84 -15.53
C ARG A 176 -2.40 2.69 -16.49
N GLU A 177 -1.22 3.15 -16.08
CA GLU A 177 0.00 3.10 -16.90
C GLU A 177 0.37 1.67 -17.32
N ARG A 178 0.01 0.69 -16.50
CA ARG A 178 0.31 -0.72 -16.74
C ARG A 178 -0.88 -1.50 -17.30
N ARG A 179 -2.11 -1.05 -17.01
CA ARG A 179 -3.36 -1.77 -17.25
C ARG A 179 -4.50 -0.82 -17.65
N TYR A 180 -4.33 -0.09 -18.76
CA TYR A 180 -5.30 0.90 -19.23
C TYR A 180 -6.71 0.33 -19.49
N ALA A 181 -6.80 -0.89 -20.05
CA ALA A 181 -8.09 -1.53 -20.30
C ALA A 181 -8.89 -1.76 -19.01
N TRP A 182 -8.21 -2.12 -17.92
CA TRP A 182 -8.83 -2.33 -16.61
C TRP A 182 -9.34 -1.04 -16.03
N PHE A 183 -8.54 0.02 -16.14
CA PHE A 183 -8.92 1.36 -15.69
C PHE A 183 -10.26 1.78 -16.31
N GLN A 184 -10.44 1.59 -17.62
CA GLN A 184 -11.70 1.93 -18.29
C GLN A 184 -12.86 1.02 -17.83
N ALA A 185 -12.64 -0.29 -17.76
CA ALA A 185 -13.68 -1.24 -17.39
C ALA A 185 -14.18 -1.01 -15.95
N LEU A 186 -13.26 -0.91 -14.99
CA LEU A 186 -13.58 -0.77 -13.57
C LEU A 186 -14.13 0.61 -13.21
N ARG A 187 -13.69 1.67 -13.90
CA ARG A 187 -14.27 3.00 -13.72
C ARG A 187 -15.75 3.02 -14.10
N ARG A 188 -16.11 2.31 -15.18
CA ARG A 188 -17.51 2.16 -15.61
C ARG A 188 -18.32 1.36 -14.59
N SER A 189 -17.74 0.32 -14.01
CA SER A 189 -18.40 -0.55 -13.04
C SER A 189 -18.87 0.14 -11.75
N VAL A 190 -18.32 1.32 -11.41
CA VAL A 190 -18.82 2.13 -10.28
C VAL A 190 -20.23 2.67 -10.53
N TRP A 191 -20.58 2.95 -11.78
CA TRP A 191 -21.88 3.49 -12.19
C TRP A 191 -22.83 2.42 -12.74
N GLU A 192 -22.28 1.30 -13.18
CA GLU A 192 -23.00 0.14 -13.71
C GLU A 192 -22.64 -1.11 -12.89
N PRO A 193 -23.28 -1.33 -11.71
CA PRO A 193 -22.92 -2.44 -10.82
C PRO A 193 -23.02 -3.82 -11.48
N ASP A 194 -23.97 -4.01 -12.39
CA ASP A 194 -24.14 -5.26 -13.16
C ASP A 194 -22.92 -5.56 -14.07
N HIS A 195 -22.08 -4.56 -14.34
CA HIS A 195 -20.86 -4.69 -15.13
C HIS A 195 -19.66 -5.20 -14.32
N VAL A 196 -19.71 -5.18 -12.98
CA VAL A 196 -18.59 -5.61 -12.12
C VAL A 196 -18.21 -7.06 -12.39
N ASP A 197 -19.19 -7.96 -12.44
CA ASP A 197 -18.97 -9.40 -12.65
C ASP A 197 -18.31 -9.67 -14.01
N ALA A 198 -18.85 -9.08 -15.08
CA ALA A 198 -18.30 -9.20 -16.43
C ALA A 198 -16.88 -8.62 -16.53
N ALA A 199 -16.64 -7.45 -15.92
CA ALA A 199 -15.33 -6.82 -15.93
C ALA A 199 -14.29 -7.71 -15.24
N PHE A 200 -14.55 -8.15 -13.99
CA PHE A 200 -13.62 -8.97 -13.22
C PHE A 200 -13.37 -10.36 -13.81
N SER A 201 -14.38 -10.97 -14.45
CA SER A 201 -14.17 -12.24 -15.16
C SER A 201 -13.15 -12.12 -16.29
N ALA A 202 -13.00 -10.96 -16.90
CA ALA A 202 -12.06 -10.72 -18.00
C ALA A 202 -10.65 -10.25 -17.56
N LEU A 203 -10.45 -9.92 -16.29
CA LEU A 203 -9.15 -9.43 -15.80
C LEU A 203 -8.14 -10.57 -15.60
N GLU A 204 -6.88 -10.26 -15.80
CA GLU A 204 -5.77 -11.12 -15.35
C GLU A 204 -5.54 -10.92 -13.85
N THR A 205 -4.85 -11.87 -13.22
CA THR A 205 -4.42 -11.73 -11.83
C THR A 205 -3.20 -10.83 -11.74
N VAL A 206 -3.25 -9.78 -10.93
CA VAL A 206 -2.13 -8.84 -10.71
C VAL A 206 -1.99 -8.47 -9.24
N ASP A 207 -0.75 -8.57 -8.75
CA ASP A 207 -0.37 -8.13 -7.41
C ASP A 207 -0.01 -6.65 -7.43
N LEU A 208 -0.65 -5.86 -6.58
CA LEU A 208 -0.43 -4.43 -6.46
C LEU A 208 1.05 -4.11 -6.19
N PHE A 209 1.68 -4.79 -5.24
CA PHE A 209 3.03 -4.44 -4.85
C PHE A 209 4.03 -4.81 -5.95
N THR A 210 4.02 -6.08 -6.38
CA THR A 210 5.02 -6.64 -7.29
C THR A 210 4.90 -6.09 -8.70
N ASP A 211 3.68 -5.98 -9.21
CA ASP A 211 3.46 -5.64 -10.61
C ASP A 211 3.25 -4.14 -10.83
N VAL A 212 2.77 -3.41 -9.81
CA VAL A 212 2.43 -1.98 -9.92
C VAL A 212 3.38 -1.06 -9.17
N LEU A 213 3.59 -1.28 -7.87
CA LEU A 213 4.38 -0.37 -7.04
C LEU A 213 5.89 -0.55 -7.25
N LEU A 214 6.38 -1.79 -7.28
CA LEU A 214 7.81 -2.10 -7.37
C LEU A 214 8.48 -1.50 -8.61
N PRO A 215 7.85 -1.44 -9.80
CA PRO A 215 8.50 -0.81 -10.95
C PRO A 215 8.25 0.71 -10.99
N SER A 216 7.74 1.30 -9.91
CA SER A 216 7.53 2.74 -9.67
C SER A 216 8.16 3.18 -8.33
N LEU A 217 9.29 2.56 -7.95
CA LEU A 217 10.01 2.80 -6.69
C LEU A 217 10.35 4.27 -6.42
N ASP A 218 10.59 5.05 -7.49
CA ASP A 218 10.88 6.48 -7.42
C ASP A 218 9.70 7.33 -6.91
N GLN A 219 8.50 6.76 -6.88
CA GLN A 219 7.30 7.37 -6.32
C GLN A 219 6.95 6.84 -4.92
N LEU A 220 7.68 5.85 -4.41
CA LEU A 220 7.40 5.23 -3.11
C LEU A 220 8.20 5.91 -2.00
N ARG A 221 7.50 6.40 -0.99
CA ARG A 221 8.09 6.98 0.23
C ARG A 221 7.79 6.09 1.43
N LEU A 222 8.70 6.05 2.41
CA LEU A 222 8.50 5.29 3.64
C LEU A 222 8.09 6.19 4.78
N VAL A 223 7.08 5.76 5.52
CA VAL A 223 6.66 6.35 6.79
C VAL A 223 6.92 5.31 7.87
N ALA A 224 7.92 5.59 8.71
CA ALA A 224 8.31 4.67 9.77
C ALA A 224 7.28 4.70 10.90
N ALA A 225 6.78 3.53 11.26
CA ALA A 225 5.89 3.29 12.38
C ALA A 225 6.71 2.70 13.53
N ARG A 226 6.85 3.47 14.62
CA ARG A 226 7.81 3.20 15.70
C ARG A 226 7.36 3.70 17.07
N PRO A 227 7.71 3.01 18.16
CA PRO A 227 7.55 3.55 19.50
C PRO A 227 8.30 4.89 19.67
N HIS A 228 7.73 5.83 20.44
CA HIS A 228 8.27 7.21 20.61
C HIS A 228 9.70 7.30 21.17
N ASP A 229 10.23 6.24 21.77
CA ASP A 229 11.52 6.26 22.45
C ASP A 229 12.74 5.97 21.53
N ASP A 230 12.52 5.59 20.27
CA ASP A 230 13.60 5.26 19.33
C ASP A 230 13.83 6.39 18.30
N ALA A 231 14.84 7.23 18.55
CA ALA A 231 15.37 8.13 17.52
C ALA A 231 16.25 7.29 16.55
N PRO A 232 16.14 7.50 15.24
CA PRO A 232 16.73 6.57 14.29
C PRO A 232 18.21 6.90 14.05
N GLU A 233 19.09 5.91 14.15
CA GLU A 233 20.39 5.94 13.47
C GLU A 233 20.20 5.47 12.02
N PHE A 234 19.81 6.38 11.14
CA PHE A 234 19.74 6.04 9.72
C PHE A 234 21.14 6.05 9.10
N VAL A 235 21.45 4.97 8.37
CA VAL A 235 22.62 4.95 7.49
C VAL A 235 22.32 5.86 6.30
N VAL A 236 22.91 7.06 6.29
CA VAL A 236 22.89 7.93 5.12
C VAL A 236 23.76 7.28 4.04
N LEU A 237 23.12 6.62 3.07
CA LEU A 237 23.83 6.15 1.89
C LEU A 237 24.31 7.37 1.10
N PRO A 238 25.60 7.42 0.67
CA PRO A 238 26.08 8.51 -0.15
C PRO A 238 25.24 8.55 -1.44
N SER A 239 24.70 9.73 -1.74
CA SER A 239 23.88 9.98 -2.94
C SER A 239 24.64 9.54 -4.19
N ARG A 240 24.32 8.35 -4.71
CA ARG A 240 24.83 7.92 -6.01
C ARG A 240 24.05 8.67 -7.09
N SER A 241 24.77 9.42 -7.92
CA SER A 241 24.29 9.84 -9.24
C SER A 241 23.64 8.63 -9.93
N ARG A 242 22.34 8.73 -10.27
CA ARG A 242 21.51 7.79 -11.05
C ARG A 242 22.11 6.39 -11.25
N SER A 243 21.52 5.38 -10.61
CA SER A 243 21.86 3.96 -10.80
C SER A 243 22.09 3.59 -12.27
N PRO A 244 23.07 2.73 -12.57
CA PRO A 244 23.02 1.96 -13.80
C PRO A 244 21.78 1.05 -13.74
N ALA A 245 21.08 0.95 -14.86
CA ALA A 245 20.00 0.00 -15.07
C ALA A 245 20.47 -1.42 -14.72
N TRP A 246 19.54 -2.22 -14.21
CA TRP A 246 19.69 -3.65 -14.05
C TRP A 246 20.14 -4.29 -15.38
N GLY A 247 21.28 -4.96 -15.35
CA GLY A 247 21.82 -5.75 -16.45
C GLY A 247 22.82 -6.74 -15.86
N GLU A 248 22.42 -8.02 -15.91
CA GLU A 248 23.20 -9.26 -15.80
C GLU A 248 24.69 -9.13 -15.43
N GLU A 249 25.07 -9.69 -14.28
CA GLU A 249 26.22 -10.60 -14.10
C GLU A 249 26.41 -10.88 -12.60
N GLY A 250 26.07 -12.10 -12.16
CA GLY A 250 26.47 -12.61 -10.86
C GLY A 250 27.96 -12.98 -10.88
N PRO A 251 28.74 -12.74 -9.81
CA PRO A 251 30.09 -13.25 -9.76
C PRO A 251 30.05 -14.76 -9.48
N ALA A 252 30.69 -15.52 -10.36
CA ALA A 252 31.14 -16.88 -10.09
C ALA A 252 32.00 -16.88 -8.81
N VAL A 253 31.58 -17.68 -7.85
CA VAL A 253 32.38 -18.00 -6.66
C VAL A 253 33.44 -19.01 -7.09
N ALA A 254 34.70 -18.66 -6.84
CA ALA A 254 35.87 -19.54 -6.95
C ALA A 254 35.91 -20.57 -5.81
#